data_AF-A0A7S2BY37-F1
#
_entry.id   AF-A0A7S2BY37-F1
#
_cell.length_a   1.000
_cell.length_b   1.000
_cell.length_c   1.000
_cell.angle_alpha   90.00
_cell.angle_beta   90.00
_cell.angle_gamma   90.00
#
_symmetry.space_group_name_H-M   'P 1'
#
loop_
_entity.id
_entity.type
_entity.pdbx_description
1 polymer ?
#
loop_
_entity_poly.entity_id
_entity_poly.type
_entity_poly.pdbx_seq_one_letter_code
_entity_poly.pdbx_strand_id
1 'polypeptide(L)'
;RHQYSVAGTFTQWMPAGMVMDPEEPGIFRAFGRFGDQWSSSVGAFVEFFQVCVEEDRDVAWYPTLDVSKPGDTITLGPDNGGKERNFIITSPEPYMRFEVILNLNVIDRRKIVTWNWMDHALDDEEN
;
A
#
# COMPACT_ATOMS: atom_id res chain seq x y z
N ARG A 1 -13.03 9.62 14.94
CA ARG A 1 -11.81 9.65 14.11
C ARG A 1 -11.49 8.20 13.81
N HIS A 2 -11.41 7.83 12.54
CA HIS A 2 -11.13 6.44 12.17
C HIS A 2 -9.65 6.13 12.27
N GLN A 3 -9.35 4.86 12.53
CA GLN A 3 -8.02 4.28 12.38
C GLN A 3 -7.92 3.57 11.02
N TYR A 4 -6.79 3.73 10.34
CA TYR A 4 -6.52 3.10 9.06
C TYR A 4 -5.31 2.18 9.20
N SER A 5 -5.33 1.09 8.45
CA SER A 5 -4.27 0.09 8.45
C SER A 5 -4.01 -0.41 7.04
N VAL A 6 -2.84 -0.98 6.80
CA VAL A 6 -2.54 -1.74 5.58
C VAL A 6 -2.45 -3.21 5.92
N ALA A 7 -3.06 -4.06 5.10
CA ALA A 7 -2.92 -5.51 5.18
C ALA A 7 -2.43 -6.01 3.83
N GLY A 8 -1.30 -6.69 3.81
CA GLY A 8 -0.68 -7.17 2.58
C GLY A 8 0.27 -8.33 2.80
N THR A 9 0.87 -8.83 1.73
CA THR A 9 1.84 -9.94 1.80
C THR A 9 3.04 -9.58 2.69
N PHE A 10 3.54 -8.34 2.63
CA PHE A 10 4.61 -7.82 3.48
C PHE A 10 4.25 -7.68 4.98
N THR A 11 2.96 -7.79 5.33
CA THR A 11 2.48 -7.84 6.72
C THR A 11 1.90 -9.21 7.08
N GLN A 12 2.10 -10.24 6.24
CA GLN A 12 1.45 -11.55 6.37
C GLN A 12 -0.08 -11.43 6.50
N TRP A 13 -0.68 -10.44 5.84
CA TRP A 13 -2.08 -10.07 5.92
C TRP A 13 -2.60 -9.68 7.30
N MET A 14 -1.70 -9.47 8.27
CA MET A 14 -2.03 -8.83 9.54
C MET A 14 -2.13 -7.32 9.33
N PRO A 15 -3.19 -6.65 9.80
CA PRO A 15 -3.30 -5.19 9.71
C PRO A 15 -2.14 -4.49 10.43
N ALA A 16 -1.45 -3.60 9.71
CA ALA A 16 -0.43 -2.71 10.25
C ALA A 16 -0.95 -1.27 10.22
N GLY A 17 -1.00 -0.62 11.38
CA GLY A 17 -1.55 0.73 11.52
C GLY A 17 -0.83 1.78 10.65
N MET A 18 -1.60 2.68 10.06
CA MET A 18 -1.09 3.84 9.32
C MET A 18 -1.00 5.07 10.24
N VAL A 19 0.03 5.89 10.03
CA VAL A 19 0.26 7.12 10.79
C VAL A 19 -0.24 8.31 9.97
N MET A 20 -1.06 9.16 10.58
CA MET A 20 -1.50 10.41 9.95
C MET A 20 -0.34 11.41 9.87
N ASP A 21 -0.23 12.09 8.75
CA ASP A 21 0.66 13.23 8.60
C ASP A 21 0.22 14.39 9.52
N PRO A 22 1.11 14.90 10.41
CA PRO A 22 0.77 16.03 11.26
C PRO A 22 0.68 17.36 10.49
N GLU A 23 1.37 17.50 9.36
CA GLU A 23 1.37 18.71 8.54
C GLU A 23 0.23 18.69 7.51
N GLU A 24 -0.19 17.50 7.07
CA GLU A 24 -1.26 17.29 6.09
C GLU A 24 -2.38 16.37 6.59
N PRO A 25 -3.28 16.85 7.48
CA PRO A 25 -4.39 16.04 7.99
C PRO A 25 -5.23 15.43 6.87
N GLY A 26 -5.50 14.13 6.96
CA GLY A 26 -6.20 13.37 5.92
C GLY A 26 -5.26 12.55 5.03
N ILE A 27 -3.95 12.73 5.16
CA ILE A 27 -2.93 11.83 4.59
C ILE A 27 -2.43 10.88 5.67
N PHE A 28 -2.37 9.59 5.33
CA PHE A 28 -1.89 8.53 6.21
C PHE A 28 -0.85 7.68 5.49
N ARG A 29 0.17 7.22 6.22
CA ARG A 29 1.27 6.43 5.68
C ARG A 29 1.49 5.14 6.45
N ALA A 30 1.77 4.08 5.71
CA ALA A 30 2.35 2.85 6.24
C ALA A 30 3.56 2.45 5.41
N PHE A 31 4.44 1.66 6.00
CA PHE A 31 5.72 1.31 5.42
C PHE A 31 5.80 -0.20 5.23
N GLY A 32 6.43 -0.60 4.14
CA GLY A 32 6.63 -2.00 3.81
C GLY A 32 8.00 -2.25 3.22
N ARG A 33 8.33 -3.53 3.12
CA ARG A 33 9.55 -4.01 2.49
C ARG A 33 9.18 -5.20 1.61
N PHE A 34 9.70 -5.23 0.39
CA PHE A 34 9.54 -6.40 -0.48
C PHE A 34 10.21 -7.62 0.16
N GLY A 35 9.59 -8.79 0.03
CA GLY A 35 10.22 -10.06 0.30
C GLY A 35 11.28 -10.45 -0.73
N ASP A 36 11.70 -11.71 -0.69
CA ASP A 36 12.64 -12.35 -1.61
C ASP A 36 11.95 -13.26 -2.64
N GLN A 37 10.62 -13.21 -2.71
CA GLN A 37 9.85 -14.04 -3.63
C GLN A 37 9.72 -13.39 -5.01
N TRP A 38 10.42 -13.97 -5.99
CA TRP A 38 10.28 -13.60 -7.40
C TRP A 38 9.02 -14.19 -8.03
N SER A 39 8.22 -13.35 -8.70
CA SER A 39 7.10 -13.78 -9.52
C SER A 39 7.52 -13.94 -10.97
N SER A 40 7.65 -15.18 -11.45
CA SER A 40 7.99 -15.45 -12.86
C SER A 40 6.93 -14.98 -13.84
N SER A 41 5.66 -14.91 -13.45
CA SER A 41 4.57 -14.44 -14.31
C SER A 41 4.57 -12.91 -14.49
N VAL A 42 5.03 -12.17 -13.47
CA VAL A 42 5.14 -10.71 -13.53
C VAL A 42 6.55 -10.26 -13.95
N GLY A 43 7.57 -11.08 -13.71
CA GLY A 43 8.97 -10.74 -13.95
C GLY A 43 9.52 -9.73 -12.94
N ALA A 44 9.09 -9.83 -11.66
CA ALA A 44 9.49 -8.92 -10.58
C ALA A 44 9.31 -9.57 -9.20
N PHE A 45 9.87 -8.95 -8.16
CA PHE A 45 9.40 -9.14 -6.78
C PHE A 45 8.07 -8.39 -6.62
N VAL A 46 7.10 -9.00 -5.94
CA VAL A 46 5.72 -8.48 -5.89
C VAL A 46 5.21 -8.45 -4.46
N GLU A 47 4.44 -7.42 -4.15
CA GLU A 47 3.65 -7.36 -2.93
C GLU A 47 2.21 -6.99 -3.27
N PHE A 48 1.27 -7.61 -2.55
CA PHE A 48 -0.16 -7.36 -2.66
C PHE A 48 -0.68 -6.74 -1.38
N PHE A 49 -1.63 -5.82 -1.47
CA PHE A 49 -2.23 -5.22 -0.28
C PHE A 49 -3.59 -4.57 -0.51
N GLN A 50 -4.23 -4.24 0.61
CA GLN A 50 -5.40 -3.37 0.72
C GLN A 50 -5.22 -2.42 1.91
N VAL A 51 -5.90 -1.27 1.88
CA VAL A 51 -5.96 -0.34 3.01
C VAL A 51 -7.32 -0.52 3.69
N CYS A 52 -7.35 -0.72 5.00
CA CYS A 52 -8.52 -1.13 5.77
C CYS A 52 -8.92 -0.07 6.81
N VAL A 53 -10.21 -0.02 7.15
CA VAL A 53 -10.76 0.83 8.21
C VAL A 53 -10.92 0.01 9.49
N GLU A 54 -10.44 0.52 10.64
CA GLU A 54 -10.50 -0.15 11.95
C GLU A 54 -9.98 -1.60 11.93
N GLU A 55 -8.92 -1.86 11.16
CA GLU A 55 -8.31 -3.20 10.99
C GLU A 55 -9.24 -4.24 10.32
N ASP A 56 -10.39 -3.81 9.80
CA ASP A 56 -11.38 -4.67 9.16
C ASP A 56 -11.14 -4.77 7.64
N ARG A 57 -10.73 -5.96 7.19
CA ARG A 57 -10.50 -6.25 5.77
C ARG A 57 -11.79 -6.32 4.94
N ASP A 58 -12.95 -6.46 5.57
CA ASP A 58 -14.24 -6.35 4.89
C ASP A 58 -14.64 -4.88 4.67
N VAL A 59 -13.86 -3.91 5.15
CA VAL A 59 -14.07 -2.48 4.93
C VAL A 59 -12.77 -1.86 4.43
N ALA A 60 -12.48 -2.05 3.14
CA ALA A 60 -11.20 -1.72 2.55
C ALA A 60 -11.30 -0.83 1.31
N TRP A 61 -10.23 -0.08 1.03
CA TRP A 61 -9.94 0.49 -0.28
C TRP A 61 -9.23 -0.55 -1.15
N TYR A 62 -9.69 -0.64 -2.39
CA TYR A 62 -9.22 -1.63 -3.36
C TYR A 62 -9.29 -1.07 -4.79
N PRO A 63 -8.52 -1.62 -5.74
CA PRO A 63 -8.60 -1.18 -7.12
C PRO A 63 -9.86 -1.69 -7.82
N THR A 64 -10.27 -1.00 -8.89
CA THR A 64 -11.39 -1.46 -9.73
C THR A 64 -11.07 -2.79 -10.43
N LEU A 65 -9.83 -2.99 -10.85
CA LEU A 65 -9.32 -4.24 -11.43
C LEU A 65 -8.34 -4.88 -10.45
N ASP A 66 -8.54 -6.17 -10.15
CA ASP A 66 -7.60 -6.93 -9.33
C ASP A 66 -6.20 -6.93 -9.97
N VAL A 67 -5.17 -6.95 -9.13
CA VAL A 67 -3.76 -6.93 -9.53
C VAL A 67 -3.42 -5.68 -10.37
N SER A 68 -3.95 -4.51 -10.00
CA SER A 68 -3.53 -3.23 -10.60
C SER A 68 -2.76 -2.36 -9.62
N LYS A 69 -1.83 -1.54 -10.16
CA LYS A 69 -0.99 -0.69 -9.32
C LYS A 69 -1.83 0.45 -8.74
N PRO A 70 -1.54 0.90 -7.51
CA PRO A 70 -2.11 2.14 -6.99
C PRO A 70 -1.84 3.29 -7.98
N GLY A 71 -2.88 4.04 -8.37
CA GLY A 71 -2.79 5.09 -9.39
C GLY A 71 -3.23 4.70 -10.80
N ASP A 72 -3.18 3.42 -11.19
CA ASP A 72 -3.50 2.99 -12.56
C ASP A 72 -5.02 2.92 -12.81
N THR A 73 -5.79 2.50 -11.80
CA THR A 73 -7.25 2.37 -11.87
C THR A 73 -7.94 3.15 -10.76
N ILE A 74 -9.27 3.32 -10.88
CA ILE A 74 -10.05 3.98 -9.83
C ILE A 74 -9.99 3.15 -8.55
N THR A 75 -9.68 3.81 -7.43
CA THR A 75 -9.84 3.24 -6.10
C THR A 75 -11.32 3.26 -5.69
N LEU A 76 -11.83 2.09 -5.30
CA LEU A 76 -13.17 1.86 -4.77
C LEU A 76 -13.11 1.73 -3.24
N GLY A 77 -14.29 1.68 -2.60
CA GLY A 77 -14.41 1.64 -1.15
C GLY A 77 -14.22 2.99 -0.44
N PRO A 78 -14.13 2.98 0.90
CA PRO A 78 -14.04 1.77 1.72
C PRO A 78 -15.40 1.06 1.84
N ASP A 79 -15.48 -0.20 1.40
CA ASP A 79 -16.67 -1.05 1.46
C ASP A 79 -16.27 -2.54 1.38
N ASN A 80 -17.25 -3.45 1.38
CA ASN A 80 -17.04 -4.90 1.36
C ASN A 80 -16.91 -5.51 -0.05
N GLY A 81 -16.82 -4.68 -1.09
CA GLY A 81 -16.60 -5.13 -2.46
C GLY A 81 -15.14 -5.48 -2.77
N GLY A 82 -14.23 -5.26 -1.82
CA GLY A 82 -12.79 -5.48 -1.98
C GLY A 82 -12.33 -6.92 -1.90
N LYS A 83 -13.20 -7.88 -1.59
CA LYS A 83 -12.81 -9.28 -1.51
C LYS A 83 -12.14 -9.73 -2.83
N GLU A 84 -10.95 -10.30 -2.71
CA GLU A 84 -10.11 -10.74 -3.86
C GLU A 84 -9.66 -9.62 -4.81
N ARG A 85 -9.68 -8.35 -4.37
CA ARG A 85 -9.19 -7.21 -5.17
C ARG A 85 -8.06 -6.51 -4.46
N ASN A 86 -6.84 -6.83 -4.86
CA ASN A 86 -5.64 -6.32 -4.22
C ASN A 86 -4.92 -5.34 -5.15
N PHE A 87 -4.34 -4.30 -4.56
CA PHE A 87 -3.30 -3.55 -5.22
C PHE A 87 -2.07 -4.43 -5.39
N ILE A 88 -1.32 -4.22 -6.46
CA ILE A 88 0.02 -4.80 -6.65
C ILE A 88 1.07 -3.71 -6.71
N ILE A 89 2.20 -3.93 -6.07
CA ILE A 89 3.44 -3.17 -6.30
C ILE A 89 4.56 -4.13 -6.67
N THR A 90 5.53 -3.62 -7.43
CA THR A 90 6.56 -4.44 -8.07
C THR A 90 7.95 -3.82 -7.88
N SER A 91 8.94 -4.65 -7.61
CA SER A 91 10.35 -4.26 -7.51
C SER A 91 11.23 -5.11 -8.42
N PRO A 92 12.24 -4.53 -9.09
CA PRO A 92 13.28 -5.32 -9.76
C PRO A 92 14.24 -6.00 -8.76
N GLU A 93 14.33 -5.50 -7.53
CA GLU A 93 15.25 -5.96 -6.49
C GLU A 93 14.48 -6.42 -5.23
N PRO A 94 14.94 -7.47 -4.53
CA PRO A 94 14.32 -7.88 -3.27
C PRO A 94 14.59 -6.84 -2.20
N TYR A 95 13.83 -6.88 -1.10
CA TYR A 95 14.14 -6.13 0.12
C TYR A 95 14.09 -4.60 0.02
N MET A 96 13.63 -4.05 -1.11
CA MET A 96 13.42 -2.61 -1.29
C MET A 96 12.33 -2.11 -0.34
N ARG A 97 12.49 -0.89 0.17
CA ARG A 97 11.54 -0.24 1.07
C ARG A 97 10.58 0.65 0.29
N PHE A 98 9.33 0.68 0.72
CA PHE A 98 8.30 1.52 0.13
C PHE A 98 7.35 2.06 1.19
N GLU A 99 6.65 3.12 0.83
CA GLU A 99 5.53 3.65 1.60
C GLU A 99 4.22 3.48 0.82
N VAL A 100 3.15 3.15 1.53
CA VAL A 100 1.76 3.17 1.07
C VAL A 100 1.10 4.41 1.66
N ILE A 101 0.44 5.19 0.81
CA ILE A 101 -0.18 6.46 1.18
C ILE A 101 -1.68 6.36 0.93
N LEU A 102 -2.47 6.70 1.96
CA LEU A 102 -3.90 6.96 1.84
C LEU A 102 -4.12 8.48 1.93
N ASN A 103 -4.65 9.09 0.87
CA ASN A 103 -4.97 10.51 0.82
C ASN A 103 -6.48 10.71 0.67
N LEU A 104 -7.13 11.15 1.74
CA LEU A 104 -8.58 11.36 1.77
C LEU A 104 -9.01 12.73 1.21
N ASN A 105 -8.06 13.60 0.89
CA ASN A 105 -8.31 14.96 0.42
C ASN A 105 -8.32 15.09 -1.11
N VAL A 106 -7.95 14.03 -1.85
CA VAL A 106 -7.88 14.06 -3.31
C VAL A 106 -9.25 13.87 -3.96
N ILE A 107 -9.50 14.66 -5.01
CA ILE A 107 -10.70 14.49 -5.87
C ILE A 107 -10.49 13.35 -6.88
N ASP A 108 -9.28 13.22 -7.41
CA ASP A 108 -8.95 12.14 -8.34
C ASP A 108 -8.89 10.81 -7.59
N ARG A 109 -9.92 9.98 -7.77
CA ARG A 109 -10.07 8.71 -7.07
C ARG A 109 -8.94 7.71 -7.32
N ARG A 110 -8.17 7.88 -8.39
CA ARG A 110 -6.97 7.06 -8.65
C ARG A 110 -5.84 7.35 -7.65
N LYS A 111 -5.85 8.54 -7.05
CA LYS A 111 -4.83 9.03 -6.12
C LYS A 111 -5.21 8.86 -4.64
N ILE A 112 -6.33 8.20 -4.34
CA ILE A 112 -6.75 7.93 -2.95
C ILE A 112 -5.74 7.00 -2.29
N VAL A 113 -5.30 5.97 -3.01
CA VAL A 113 -4.22 5.07 -2.57
C VAL A 113 -3.09 5.20 -3.57
N THR A 114 -1.91 5.57 -3.10
CA THR A 114 -0.68 5.65 -3.89
C THR A 114 0.46 4.98 -3.11
N TRP A 115 1.63 4.87 -3.74
CA TRP A 115 2.82 4.35 -3.10
C TRP A 115 4.07 5.03 -3.68
N ASN A 116 5.14 5.07 -2.90
CA ASN A 116 6.44 5.58 -3.35
C ASN A 116 7.56 4.65 -2.87
N TRP A 117 8.69 4.68 -3.58
CA TRP A 117 9.94 4.17 -3.03
C TRP A 117 10.37 5.00 -1.84
N MET A 118 10.87 4.35 -0.81
CA MET A 118 11.63 5.04 0.22
C MET A 118 13.08 5.02 -0.22
N ASP A 119 13.71 6.19 -0.29
CA ASP A 119 15.13 6.26 -0.61
C ASP A 119 15.94 5.34 0.32
N HIS A 120 17.01 4.78 -0.22
CA HIS A 120 18.10 4.32 0.61
C HIS A 120 18.63 5.59 1.29
N ALA A 121 18.15 5.89 2.51
CA ALA A 121 18.94 6.70 3.42
C ALA A 121 20.32 6.04 3.38
N LEU A 122 21.29 6.78 2.83
CA LEU A 122 22.65 6.32 2.62
C LEU A 122 23.10 5.70 3.94
N ASP A 123 23.44 4.42 3.94
CA ASP A 123 24.22 3.80 5.00
C ASP A 123 25.68 4.36 4.92
N ASP A 124 25.81 5.69 4.81
CA ASP A 124 27.07 6.42 4.87
C ASP A 124 27.27 6.89 6.31
N GLU A 125 27.63 5.94 7.18
CA GLU A 125 28.53 6.20 8.32
C GLU A 125 29.01 4.86 8.90
N GLU A 126 29.91 4.20 8.19
CA GLU A 126 30.96 3.36 8.82
C GLU A 126 32.13 3.14 7.85
N ASN A 127 33.09 4.08 7.88
CA ASN A 127 34.54 3.82 7.96
C ASN A 127 35.31 5.13 8.18
#